data_AF-A0A842XYR8-F1
#
_entry.id   AF-A0A842XYR8-F1
#
_cell.length_a   1.000
_cell.length_b   1.000
_cell.length_c   1.000
_cell.angle_alpha   90.00
_cell.angle_beta   90.00
_cell.angle_gamma   90.00
#
_symmetry.space_group_name_H-M   'P 1'
#
loop_
_entity.id
_entity.type
_entity.pdbx_description
1 polymer ?
#
loop_
_entity_poly.entity_id
_entity_poly.type
_entity_poly.pdbx_seq_one_letter_code
_entity_poly.pdbx_strand_id
1 'polypeptide(L)'
;MKNFMESKHAVSSVMGVILMAGLTVVLIGTIAMSVLAYTVPSDAPDAKIVIRQARGDIGTLYKNYIILSHKGGDSLLETEIKVIITGKGRAYAEGSMPSGLAQDIRVTYMDLTGSNYGKESGINLGEIVDGKRWIAGNTITLYGKDGTYMGTASPQNNTVDKKWTLEEGSVVVVTVVDSSTNSVIASSSIKVKPY
;
A
#
# COMPACT_ATOMS: atom_id res chain seq x y z
N MET A 1 -43.15 68.98 -29.58
CA MET A 1 -42.82 67.56 -29.29
C MET A 1 -41.69 67.55 -28.26
N LYS A 2 -41.89 66.93 -27.09
CA LYS A 2 -40.89 66.83 -26.02
C LYS A 2 -39.87 65.75 -26.38
N ASN A 3 -38.60 66.11 -26.45
CA ASN A 3 -37.50 65.15 -26.63
C ASN A 3 -37.12 64.54 -25.28
N PHE A 4 -37.49 63.28 -25.06
CA PHE A 4 -36.88 62.43 -24.03
C PHE A 4 -35.63 61.79 -24.64
N MET A 5 -34.45 62.35 -24.37
CA MET A 5 -33.18 61.64 -24.59
C MET A 5 -32.73 61.08 -23.26
N GLU A 6 -33.04 59.79 -23.07
CA GLU A 6 -32.74 58.99 -21.89
C GLU A 6 -31.23 58.69 -21.83
N SER A 7 -30.60 59.04 -20.70
CA SER A 7 -29.16 58.93 -20.45
C SER A 7 -28.74 57.47 -20.21
N LYS A 8 -28.51 56.72 -21.29
CA LYS A 8 -28.07 55.30 -21.26
C LYS A 8 -26.65 55.05 -20.71
N HIS A 9 -25.88 56.09 -20.38
CA HIS A 9 -24.47 55.94 -19.98
C HIS A 9 -24.23 55.61 -18.49
N ALA A 10 -25.18 55.85 -17.59
CA ALA A 10 -24.99 55.57 -16.15
C ALA A 10 -25.28 54.10 -15.77
N VAL A 11 -26.11 53.40 -16.55
CA VAL A 11 -26.56 52.03 -16.23
C VAL A 11 -25.43 51.00 -16.42
N SER A 12 -24.49 51.24 -17.34
CA SER A 12 -23.36 50.33 -17.63
C SER A 12 -22.34 50.25 -16.48
N SER A 13 -22.01 51.39 -15.87
CA SER A 13 -21.05 51.42 -14.75
C SER A 13 -21.58 50.68 -13.52
N VAL A 14 -22.85 50.88 -13.18
CA VAL A 14 -23.49 50.21 -12.03
C VAL A 14 -23.65 48.72 -12.29
N MET A 15 -24.05 48.30 -13.50
CA MET A 15 -24.17 46.88 -13.83
C MET A 15 -22.83 46.14 -13.81
N GLY A 16 -21.75 46.77 -14.24
CA GLY A 16 -20.41 46.18 -14.14
C GLY A 16 -19.99 45.89 -12.70
N VAL A 17 -20.28 46.82 -11.77
CA VAL A 17 -19.97 46.65 -10.34
C VAL A 17 -20.80 45.54 -9.72
N ILE A 18 -22.10 45.47 -10.01
CA ILE A 18 -22.99 44.41 -9.51
C ILE A 18 -22.52 43.04 -10.03
N LEU A 19 -22.15 42.97 -11.31
CA LEU A 19 -21.67 41.74 -11.92
C LEU A 19 -20.34 41.28 -11.30
N MET A 20 -19.40 42.20 -11.10
CA MET A 20 -18.12 41.94 -10.41
C MET A 20 -18.34 41.44 -8.98
N ALA A 21 -19.19 42.12 -8.22
CA ALA A 21 -19.49 41.74 -6.84
C ALA A 21 -20.15 40.36 -6.78
N GLY A 22 -21.12 40.09 -7.65
CA GLY A 22 -21.79 38.80 -7.74
C GLY A 22 -20.83 37.65 -8.05
N LEU A 23 -19.98 37.82 -9.07
CA LEU A 23 -18.98 36.81 -9.42
C LEU A 23 -17.98 36.56 -8.29
N THR A 24 -17.56 37.61 -7.59
CA THR A 24 -16.62 37.49 -6.47
C THR A 24 -17.22 36.69 -5.32
N VAL A 25 -18.48 36.94 -4.96
CA VAL A 25 -19.18 36.20 -3.91
C VAL A 25 -19.32 34.73 -4.28
N VAL A 26 -19.64 34.43 -5.54
CA VAL A 26 -19.73 33.05 -6.03
C VAL A 26 -18.36 32.37 -5.96
N LEU A 27 -17.28 33.03 -6.40
CA LEU A 27 -15.91 32.50 -6.35
C LEU A 27 -15.43 32.22 -4.93
N ILE A 28 -15.65 33.16 -4.00
CA ILE A 28 -15.30 32.96 -2.59
C ILE A 28 -16.11 31.80 -2.01
N GLY A 29 -17.40 31.72 -2.34
CA GLY A 29 -18.28 30.65 -1.90
C GLY A 29 -17.83 29.27 -2.39
N THR A 30 -17.46 29.13 -3.66
CA THR A 30 -17.00 27.84 -4.20
C THR A 30 -15.66 27.40 -3.63
N ILE A 31 -14.73 28.33 -3.41
CA ILE A 31 -13.45 28.03 -2.74
C ILE A 31 -13.69 27.60 -1.29
N ALA A 32 -14.52 28.33 -0.54
CA ALA A 32 -14.85 27.99 0.85
C ALA A 32 -15.50 26.60 0.97
N MET A 33 -16.44 26.27 0.08
CA MET A 33 -17.05 24.93 0.04
C MET A 33 -16.03 23.85 -0.30
N SER A 34 -15.09 24.11 -1.21
CA SER A 34 -14.06 23.14 -1.59
C SER A 34 -13.10 22.82 -0.43
N VAL A 35 -12.74 23.85 0.36
CA VAL A 35 -11.89 23.67 1.55
C VAL A 35 -12.63 22.92 2.66
N LEU A 36 -13.92 23.23 2.89
CA LEU A 36 -14.74 22.53 3.89
C LEU A 36 -15.07 21.08 3.49
N ALA A 37 -15.15 20.81 2.18
CA ALA A 37 -15.32 19.47 1.65
C ALA A 37 -14.02 18.64 1.66
N TYR A 38 -12.87 19.29 1.88
CA TYR A 38 -11.60 18.58 2.01
C TYR A 38 -11.54 17.91 3.37
N THR A 39 -11.78 16.60 3.40
CA THR A 39 -11.54 15.79 4.59
C THR A 39 -10.04 15.73 4.83
N VAL A 40 -9.61 16.04 6.06
CA VAL A 40 -8.23 15.81 6.47
C VAL A 40 -7.97 14.31 6.34
N PRO A 41 -6.92 13.87 5.63
CA PRO A 41 -6.56 12.45 5.61
C PRO A 41 -6.45 11.96 7.06
N SER A 42 -7.06 10.81 7.36
CA SER A 42 -6.83 10.14 8.64
C SER A 42 -5.33 10.04 8.86
N ASP A 43 -4.82 10.41 10.04
CA ASP A 43 -3.44 10.12 10.36
C ASP A 43 -3.20 8.60 10.21
N ALA A 44 -2.08 8.24 9.59
CA ALA A 44 -1.71 6.84 9.44
C ALA A 44 -1.41 6.25 10.83
N PRO A 45 -1.70 4.95 11.06
CA PRO A 45 -1.38 4.31 12.32
C PRO A 45 0.12 4.45 12.67
N ASP A 46 0.44 4.75 13.92
CA ASP A 46 1.84 4.78 14.39
C ASP A 46 2.20 3.41 14.95
N ALA A 47 2.82 2.55 14.12
CA ALA A 47 3.23 1.22 14.51
C ALA A 47 4.69 0.94 14.18
N LYS A 48 5.42 0.37 15.14
CA LYS A 48 6.83 0.02 14.96
C LYS A 48 6.97 -1.42 14.49
N ILE A 49 7.27 -1.60 13.20
CA ILE A 49 7.51 -2.91 12.61
C ILE A 49 9.00 -3.11 12.30
N VAL A 50 9.54 -4.29 12.62
CA VAL A 50 10.94 -4.64 12.34
C VAL A 50 11.05 -6.01 11.67
N ILE A 51 12.04 -6.15 10.78
CA ILE A 51 12.42 -7.46 10.25
C ILE A 51 13.26 -8.19 11.30
N ARG A 52 12.79 -9.35 11.77
CA ARG A 52 13.59 -10.23 12.64
C ARG A 52 14.54 -11.12 11.86
N GLN A 53 14.10 -11.59 10.71
CA GLN A 53 14.84 -12.54 9.90
C GLN A 53 14.42 -12.43 8.44
N ALA A 54 15.38 -12.54 7.54
CA ALA A 54 15.17 -12.76 6.12
C ALA A 54 16.09 -13.89 5.64
N ARG A 55 15.51 -14.90 5.00
CA ARG A 55 16.23 -16.01 4.39
C ARG A 55 15.93 -16.05 2.90
N GLY A 56 16.97 -16.34 2.12
CA GLY A 56 16.89 -16.37 0.67
C GLY A 56 17.57 -17.59 0.07
N ASP A 57 16.94 -18.15 -0.95
CA ASP A 57 17.51 -19.15 -1.86
C ASP A 57 16.89 -18.93 -3.24
N ILE A 58 17.69 -18.45 -4.20
CA ILE A 58 17.25 -18.14 -5.56
C ILE A 58 16.67 -19.38 -6.27
N GLY A 59 17.07 -20.59 -5.88
CA GLY A 59 16.61 -21.83 -6.49
C GLY A 59 15.29 -22.35 -5.93
N THR A 60 14.73 -21.77 -4.86
CA THR A 60 13.65 -22.45 -4.12
C THR A 60 12.71 -21.51 -3.35
N LEU A 61 11.47 -21.36 -3.82
CA LEU A 61 10.49 -20.40 -3.28
C LEU A 61 10.15 -20.59 -1.80
N TYR A 62 9.90 -21.83 -1.39
CA TYR A 62 9.50 -22.14 -0.02
C TYR A 62 10.65 -21.99 1.00
N LYS A 63 11.88 -21.81 0.51
CA LYS A 63 13.04 -21.45 1.31
C LYS A 63 13.23 -19.94 1.46
N ASN A 64 12.41 -19.14 0.77
CA ASN A 64 12.45 -17.70 0.90
C ASN A 64 11.38 -17.28 1.91
N TYR A 65 11.79 -16.62 2.98
CA TYR A 65 10.85 -16.09 3.95
C TYR A 65 11.40 -14.88 4.69
N ILE A 66 10.49 -14.01 5.11
CA ILE A 66 10.77 -12.85 5.94
C ILE A 66 9.87 -12.92 7.17
N ILE A 67 10.46 -12.80 8.36
CA ILE A 67 9.74 -12.72 9.63
C ILE A 67 9.70 -11.26 10.05
N LEU A 68 8.49 -10.72 10.17
CA LEU A 68 8.23 -9.38 10.66
C LEU A 68 7.72 -9.43 12.10
N SER A 69 8.05 -8.43 12.90
CA SER A 69 7.63 -8.34 14.30
C SER A 69 7.09 -6.96 14.61
N HIS A 70 5.92 -6.93 15.23
CA HIS A 70 5.32 -5.72 15.77
C HIS A 70 5.94 -5.41 17.14
N LYS A 71 6.63 -4.26 17.25
CA LYS A 71 7.41 -3.87 18.44
C LYS A 71 6.72 -2.85 19.34
N GLY A 72 5.60 -2.29 18.91
CA GLY A 72 4.80 -1.35 19.70
C GLY A 72 3.99 -0.43 18.80
N GLY A 73 3.18 0.43 19.39
CA GLY A 73 2.28 1.35 18.68
C GLY A 73 0.89 0.77 18.45
N ASP A 74 0.21 1.31 17.45
CA ASP A 74 -1.17 0.99 17.09
C ASP A 74 -1.34 -0.43 16.54
N SER A 75 -2.53 -1.01 16.72
CA SER A 75 -2.90 -2.28 16.10
C SER A 75 -3.19 -2.08 14.62
N LEU A 76 -2.63 -2.95 13.77
CA LEU A 76 -2.85 -2.90 12.33
C LEU A 76 -3.92 -3.92 11.91
N LEU A 77 -4.95 -3.48 11.19
CA LEU A 77 -5.95 -4.35 10.61
C LEU A 77 -5.39 -5.03 9.35
N GLU A 78 -5.50 -6.35 9.25
CA GLU A 78 -4.92 -7.12 8.13
C GLU A 78 -5.40 -6.66 6.74
N THR A 79 -6.63 -6.13 6.64
CA THR A 79 -7.25 -5.64 5.40
C THR A 79 -6.84 -4.22 5.02
N GLU A 80 -6.25 -3.47 5.95
CA GLU A 80 -5.97 -2.03 5.78
C GLU A 80 -4.48 -1.74 5.62
N ILE A 81 -3.64 -2.78 5.57
CA ILE A 81 -2.21 -2.63 5.38
C ILE A 81 -1.70 -3.38 4.18
N LYS A 82 -0.77 -2.73 3.48
CA LYS A 82 -0.05 -3.27 2.34
C LYS A 82 1.41 -3.45 2.72
N VAL A 83 2.00 -4.57 2.35
CA VAL A 83 3.41 -4.84 2.59
C VAL A 83 4.16 -4.90 1.27
N ILE A 84 5.17 -4.03 1.14
CA ILE A 84 6.03 -3.95 -0.03
C ILE A 84 7.40 -4.48 0.35
N ILE A 85 7.86 -5.48 -0.39
CA ILE A 85 9.20 -6.05 -0.27
C ILE A 85 10.01 -5.58 -1.47
N THR A 86 11.17 -4.96 -1.22
CA THR A 86 12.15 -4.61 -2.23
C THR A 86 13.52 -5.18 -1.87
N GLY A 87 14.28 -5.62 -2.88
CA GLY A 87 15.60 -6.20 -2.67
C GLY A 87 16.12 -6.82 -3.96
N LYS A 88 17.18 -7.62 -3.85
CA LYS A 88 17.67 -8.42 -4.98
C LYS A 88 17.17 -9.85 -4.92
N GLY A 89 16.83 -10.40 -6.08
CA GLY A 89 16.40 -11.78 -6.23
C GLY A 89 15.66 -12.00 -7.54
N ARG A 90 14.60 -12.81 -7.51
CA ARG A 90 13.73 -13.04 -8.68
C ARG A 90 12.27 -12.93 -8.26
N ALA A 91 11.46 -12.22 -9.04
CA ALA A 91 10.03 -12.14 -8.86
C ALA A 91 9.33 -12.57 -10.15
N TYR A 92 8.20 -13.25 -10.04
CA TYR A 92 7.51 -13.76 -11.22
C TYR A 92 6.01 -13.87 -10.96
N ALA A 93 5.25 -13.52 -11.99
CA ALA A 93 3.80 -13.45 -11.93
C ALA A 93 3.19 -14.86 -11.99
N GLU A 94 3.61 -15.72 -12.93
CA GLU A 94 3.02 -17.05 -13.17
C GLU A 94 4.00 -17.96 -13.95
N GLY A 95 3.81 -19.29 -13.90
CA GLY A 95 4.62 -20.26 -14.67
C GLY A 95 6.00 -20.57 -14.06
N SER A 96 6.73 -21.49 -14.70
CA SER A 96 7.99 -22.10 -14.23
C SER A 96 8.96 -21.10 -13.59
N MET A 97 9.69 -21.54 -12.55
CA MET A 97 10.69 -20.71 -11.87
C MET A 97 11.60 -20.00 -12.88
N PRO A 98 11.77 -18.67 -12.79
CA PRO A 98 12.62 -17.95 -13.71
C PRO A 98 14.06 -18.45 -13.60
N SER A 99 14.65 -18.85 -14.72
CA SER A 99 16.10 -19.07 -14.88
C SER A 99 16.77 -17.75 -15.23
N GLY A 100 17.88 -17.38 -14.57
CA GLY A 100 18.58 -16.12 -14.88
C GLY A 100 19.44 -15.60 -13.73
N LEU A 101 19.95 -14.37 -13.81
CA LEU A 101 20.65 -13.74 -12.69
C LEU A 101 19.66 -13.10 -11.71
N ALA A 102 20.10 -12.79 -10.49
CA ALA A 102 19.32 -11.97 -9.57
C ALA A 102 19.20 -10.54 -10.11
N GLN A 103 18.04 -9.92 -9.89
CA GLN A 103 17.72 -8.56 -10.28
C GLN A 103 17.04 -7.83 -9.13
N ASP A 104 16.88 -6.52 -9.25
CA ASP A 104 16.06 -5.77 -8.32
C ASP A 104 14.59 -6.18 -8.47
N ILE A 105 13.96 -6.51 -7.36
CA ILE A 105 12.58 -6.97 -7.30
C ILE A 105 11.74 -6.04 -6.42
N ARG A 106 10.45 -5.99 -6.76
CA ARG A 106 9.40 -5.39 -5.95
C ARG A 106 8.19 -6.31 -5.92
N VAL A 107 7.81 -6.70 -4.72
CA VAL A 107 6.67 -7.58 -4.43
C VAL A 107 5.74 -6.84 -3.48
N THR A 108 4.44 -6.98 -3.69
CA THR A 108 3.40 -6.28 -2.94
C THR A 108 2.33 -7.26 -2.48
N TYR A 109 2.19 -7.37 -1.17
CA TYR A 109 1.03 -7.96 -0.49
C TYR A 109 0.01 -6.83 -0.33
N MET A 110 -1.15 -6.93 -0.99
CA MET A 110 -2.19 -5.90 -1.00
C MET A 110 -2.91 -5.81 0.34
N ASP A 111 -3.08 -6.95 0.99
CA ASP A 111 -3.50 -7.12 2.37
C ASP A 111 -2.73 -8.28 3.00
N LEU A 112 -2.92 -8.48 4.32
CA LEU A 112 -2.37 -9.61 5.06
C LEU A 112 -3.43 -10.66 5.40
N THR A 113 -4.57 -10.67 4.71
CA THR A 113 -5.60 -11.68 4.92
C THR A 113 -5.17 -13.03 4.35
N GLY A 114 -5.84 -14.08 4.81
CA GLY A 114 -5.62 -15.42 4.29
C GLY A 114 -4.42 -16.11 4.92
N SER A 115 -3.93 -17.16 4.24
CA SER A 115 -2.95 -18.09 4.80
C SER A 115 -1.67 -18.12 3.98
N ASN A 116 -0.57 -18.40 4.68
CA ASN A 116 0.74 -18.61 4.07
C ASN A 116 0.82 -19.94 3.30
N TYR A 117 1.50 -19.92 2.16
CA TYR A 117 1.78 -21.14 1.39
C TYR A 117 3.07 -21.80 1.89
N GLY A 118 2.95 -23.03 2.39
CA GLY A 118 4.04 -23.72 3.06
C GLY A 118 5.08 -24.42 2.21
N LYS A 119 5.98 -25.09 2.95
CA LYS A 119 7.07 -25.96 2.46
C LYS A 119 6.61 -26.96 1.40
N GLU A 120 7.61 -27.54 0.70
CA GLU A 120 7.59 -28.51 -0.42
C GLU A 120 6.24 -29.15 -0.79
N SER A 121 5.46 -29.63 0.18
CA SER A 121 4.17 -30.32 0.01
C SER A 121 2.92 -29.42 -0.20
N GLY A 122 3.05 -28.09 -0.21
CA GLY A 122 1.94 -27.17 -0.52
C GLY A 122 0.84 -27.07 0.54
N ILE A 123 1.25 -27.22 1.80
CA ILE A 123 0.38 -27.14 2.97
C ILE A 123 0.22 -25.68 3.39
N ASN A 124 -1.00 -25.25 3.72
CA ASN A 124 -1.24 -23.96 4.39
C ASN A 124 -0.55 -23.95 5.76
N LEU A 125 0.37 -23.01 6.01
CA LEU A 125 1.11 -22.93 7.29
C LEU A 125 0.33 -22.20 8.40
N GLY A 126 -0.87 -21.71 8.11
CA GLY A 126 -1.70 -20.92 9.01
C GLY A 126 -2.00 -19.52 8.44
N GLU A 127 -2.93 -18.82 9.09
CA GLU A 127 -3.23 -17.42 8.79
C GLU A 127 -1.98 -16.55 8.91
N ILE A 128 -1.82 -15.56 8.03
CA ILE A 128 -0.68 -14.64 8.09
C ILE A 128 -0.74 -13.81 9.38
N VAL A 129 -1.93 -13.29 9.69
CA VAL A 129 -2.24 -12.55 10.91
C VAL A 129 -3.26 -13.34 11.71
N ASP A 130 -2.87 -13.83 12.88
CA ASP A 130 -3.80 -14.49 13.80
C ASP A 130 -4.77 -13.48 14.41
N GLY A 131 -6.08 -13.71 14.26
CA GLY A 131 -7.12 -12.89 14.90
C GLY A 131 -7.42 -11.55 14.21
N LYS A 132 -7.14 -11.42 12.90
CA LYS A 132 -7.45 -10.25 12.03
C LYS A 132 -6.69 -8.95 12.33
N ARG A 133 -6.00 -8.88 13.45
CA ARG A 133 -5.27 -7.69 13.92
C ARG A 133 -3.84 -8.07 14.23
N TRP A 134 -2.91 -7.40 13.57
CA TRP A 134 -1.51 -7.49 13.91
C TRP A 134 -1.21 -6.52 15.06
N ILE A 135 -0.99 -7.08 16.24
CA ILE A 135 -0.77 -6.33 17.49
C ILE A 135 0.68 -6.42 17.97
N ALA A 136 1.08 -5.50 18.84
CA ALA A 136 2.39 -5.51 19.48
C ALA A 136 2.72 -6.85 20.16
N GLY A 137 3.93 -7.35 19.92
CA GLY A 137 4.38 -8.66 20.36
C GLY A 137 4.24 -9.74 19.30
N ASN A 138 3.26 -9.64 18.40
CA ASN A 138 3.03 -10.65 17.37
C ASN A 138 4.10 -10.61 16.28
N THR A 139 4.32 -11.78 15.69
CA THR A 139 5.17 -11.96 14.51
C THR A 139 4.37 -12.57 13.38
N ILE A 140 4.63 -12.11 12.17
CA ILE A 140 4.10 -12.72 10.96
C ILE A 140 5.27 -13.21 10.10
N THR A 141 5.03 -14.24 9.31
CA THR A 141 6.01 -14.73 8.34
C THR A 141 5.41 -14.58 6.96
N LEU A 142 6.20 -14.03 6.03
CA LEU A 142 5.85 -13.90 4.61
C LEU A 142 6.75 -14.86 3.83
N TYR A 143 6.18 -15.69 2.97
CA TYR A 143 6.90 -16.69 2.19
C TYR A 143 6.98 -16.32 0.72
N GLY A 144 8.10 -16.63 0.08
CA GLY A 144 8.30 -16.46 -1.36
C GLY A 144 7.29 -17.20 -2.24
N LYS A 145 6.64 -18.23 -1.68
CA LYS A 145 5.62 -19.04 -2.34
C LYS A 145 4.19 -18.51 -2.13
N ASP A 146 3.99 -17.48 -1.33
CA ASP A 146 2.66 -16.89 -1.11
C ASP A 146 1.97 -16.48 -2.42
N GLY A 147 0.65 -16.31 -2.37
CA GLY A 147 -0.19 -15.96 -3.50
C GLY A 147 -0.78 -17.17 -4.21
N THR A 148 -1.97 -16.98 -4.79
CA THR A 148 -2.68 -18.02 -5.54
C THR A 148 -1.91 -18.39 -6.82
N TYR A 149 -1.96 -19.67 -7.18
CA TYR A 149 -1.62 -20.12 -8.53
C TYR A 149 -2.90 -20.00 -9.37
N MET A 150 -2.95 -19.10 -10.36
CA MET A 150 -4.14 -18.96 -11.21
C MET A 150 -4.47 -20.29 -11.89
N GLY A 151 -5.70 -20.78 -11.68
CA GLY A 151 -6.21 -22.02 -12.30
C GLY A 151 -6.78 -23.07 -11.35
N THR A 152 -6.60 -22.92 -10.03
CA THR A 152 -7.33 -23.72 -9.03
C THR A 152 -7.90 -22.80 -7.97
N ALA A 153 -9.20 -22.89 -7.72
CA ALA A 153 -9.83 -22.30 -6.54
C ALA A 153 -9.29 -23.02 -5.30
N SER A 154 -8.06 -22.68 -4.91
CA SER A 154 -7.45 -23.16 -3.69
C SER A 154 -7.92 -22.24 -2.55
N PRO A 155 -8.20 -22.76 -1.35
CA PRO A 155 -8.65 -21.97 -0.19
C PRO A 155 -7.55 -21.04 0.39
N GLN A 156 -6.68 -20.50 -0.46
CA GLN A 156 -5.45 -19.80 -0.12
C GLN A 156 -5.51 -18.39 -0.72
N ASN A 157 -6.11 -17.50 0.05
CA ASN A 157 -6.66 -16.21 -0.39
C ASN A 157 -5.76 -15.01 -0.07
N ASN A 158 -4.44 -15.17 0.09
CA ASN A 158 -3.59 -13.99 0.29
C ASN A 158 -3.31 -13.28 -1.04
N THR A 159 -3.37 -11.95 -1.02
CA THR A 159 -3.34 -11.09 -2.21
C THR A 159 -1.94 -10.55 -2.46
N VAL A 160 -1.01 -11.41 -2.88
CA VAL A 160 0.33 -10.99 -3.31
C VAL A 160 0.47 -10.98 -4.83
N ASP A 161 1.10 -9.93 -5.37
CA ASP A 161 1.19 -9.70 -6.82
C ASP A 161 2.14 -10.65 -7.56
N LYS A 162 3.18 -11.15 -6.87
CA LYS A 162 4.23 -12.00 -7.43
C LYS A 162 4.77 -12.96 -6.39
N LYS A 163 5.15 -14.14 -6.85
CA LYS A 163 6.03 -15.02 -6.09
C LYS A 163 7.46 -14.52 -6.17
N TRP A 164 8.28 -14.88 -5.19
CA TRP A 164 9.60 -14.27 -5.06
C TRP A 164 10.65 -15.16 -4.43
N THR A 165 11.90 -14.83 -4.75
CA THR A 165 13.11 -15.31 -4.10
C THR A 165 14.02 -14.12 -3.80
N LEU A 166 14.87 -14.25 -2.80
CA LEU A 166 15.88 -13.27 -2.44
C LEU A 166 17.28 -13.83 -2.68
N GLU A 167 18.18 -12.96 -3.14
CA GLU A 167 19.60 -13.26 -3.29
C GLU A 167 20.27 -13.24 -1.91
N GLU A 168 20.98 -14.33 -1.59
CA GLU A 168 21.77 -14.43 -0.37
C GLU A 168 22.79 -13.28 -0.28
N GLY A 169 22.96 -12.72 0.91
CA GLY A 169 23.94 -11.67 1.16
C GLY A 169 23.52 -10.28 0.67
N SER A 170 22.44 -10.17 -0.11
CA SER A 170 21.82 -8.91 -0.48
C SER A 170 21.09 -8.26 0.70
N VAL A 171 20.65 -7.01 0.54
CA VAL A 171 19.79 -6.30 1.51
C VAL A 171 18.35 -6.35 0.99
N VAL A 172 17.43 -6.71 1.88
CA VAL A 172 15.99 -6.61 1.65
C VAL A 172 15.43 -5.49 2.52
N VAL A 173 14.51 -4.72 1.96
CA VAL A 173 13.73 -3.69 2.63
C VAL A 173 12.27 -4.12 2.62
N VAL A 174 11.63 -4.02 3.77
CA VAL A 174 10.19 -4.21 3.90
C VAL A 174 9.56 -2.92 4.39
N THR A 175 8.57 -2.46 3.63
CA THR A 175 7.81 -1.25 3.91
C THR A 175 6.35 -1.62 4.12
N VAL A 176 5.80 -1.25 5.28
CA VAL A 176 4.39 -1.39 5.63
C VAL A 176 3.71 -0.06 5.36
N VAL A 177 2.61 -0.09 4.63
CA VAL A 177 1.89 1.08 4.12
C VAL A 177 0.43 0.96 4.53
N ASP A 178 -0.15 2.05 5.01
CA ASP A 178 -1.60 2.15 5.21
C ASP A 178 -2.28 2.20 3.84
N SER A 179 -3.15 1.23 3.56
CA SER A 179 -3.82 1.08 2.28
C SER A 179 -4.82 2.22 2.02
N SER A 180 -5.37 2.85 3.06
CA SER A 180 -6.36 3.91 2.92
C SER A 180 -5.72 5.25 2.51
N THR A 181 -4.61 5.64 3.14
CA THR A 181 -3.92 6.91 2.85
C THR A 181 -2.70 6.77 1.96
N ASN A 182 -2.21 5.56 1.70
CA ASN A 182 -0.90 5.27 1.08
C ASN A 182 0.30 5.84 1.85
N SER A 183 0.13 6.18 3.12
CA SER A 183 1.22 6.63 3.99
C SER A 183 2.07 5.45 4.46
N VAL A 184 3.38 5.68 4.60
CA VAL A 184 4.29 4.67 5.17
C VAL A 184 4.08 4.61 6.67
N ILE A 185 3.70 3.43 7.18
CA ILE A 185 3.60 3.14 8.62
C ILE A 185 4.99 2.82 9.16
N ALA A 186 5.71 1.91 8.50
CA ALA A 186 7.03 1.48 8.93
C ALA A 186 7.90 1.04 7.75
N SER A 187 9.22 1.21 7.88
CA SER A 187 10.18 0.65 6.93
C SER A 187 11.40 0.10 7.69
N SER A 188 11.82 -1.11 7.33
CA SER A 188 12.93 -1.81 7.97
C SER A 188 13.74 -2.56 6.93
N SER A 189 15.04 -2.70 7.16
CA SER A 189 15.94 -3.42 6.25
C SER A 189 16.83 -4.40 7.01
N ILE A 190 17.19 -5.50 6.35
CA ILE A 190 18.10 -6.51 6.89
C ILE A 190 18.90 -7.18 5.76
N LYS A 191 20.07 -7.71 6.10
CA LYS A 191 20.82 -8.59 5.20
C LYS A 191 20.16 -9.96 5.11
N VAL A 192 19.98 -10.44 3.88
CA VAL A 192 19.43 -11.77 3.58
C VAL A 192 20.46 -12.82 3.94
N LYS A 193 20.05 -13.79 4.76
CA LYS A 193 20.88 -14.94 5.15
C LYS A 193 20.61 -16.14 4.23
N PRO A 194 21.59 -17.05 4.04
CA PRO A 194 21.35 -18.33 3.35
C PRO A 194 20.21 -19.08 4.01
N TYR A 195 19.43 -19.90 3.29
CA TYR A 195 18.42 -20.75 3.90
C TYR A 195 18.98 -21.78 4.88
#